data_AF-A0A497MF13-F1
#
_entry.id   AF-A0A497MF13-F1
#
_cell.length_a   1.000
_cell.length_b   1.000
_cell.length_c   1.000
_cell.angle_alpha   90.00
_cell.angle_beta   90.00
_cell.angle_gamma   90.00
#
_symmetry.space_group_name_H-M   'P 1'
#
loop_
_entity.id
_entity.type
_entity.pdbx_description
1 polymer ?
#
loop_
_entity_poly.entity_id
_entity_poly.type
_entity_poly.pdbx_seq_one_letter_code
_entity_poly.pdbx_strand_id
1 'polypeptide(L)'
;ALEKLRIPYDICFAFTAAMRFVPDIALEAQSIMDAQKSRGLELERGGFIERIRKTLPILVPLFIRSFQRSLELAEAMESRAYGAIEKRTSLYELKMARNDYVFMILSIILLTATLLIKPP
;
A
#
# COMPACT_ATOMS: atom_id res chain seq x y z
N ALA A 1 -1.93 6.76 -11.84
CA ALA A 1 -3.39 6.85 -12.10
C ALA A 1 -4.06 7.89 -11.20
N LEU A 2 -3.86 7.84 -9.89
CA LEU A 2 -4.41 8.79 -8.91
C LEU A 2 -4.04 10.27 -9.19
N GLU A 3 -2.79 10.55 -9.59
CA GLU A 3 -2.38 11.91 -9.98
C GLU A 3 -3.15 12.44 -11.20
N LYS A 4 -3.51 11.57 -12.14
CA LYS A 4 -4.30 11.94 -13.32
C LYS A 4 -5.77 12.25 -12.96
N LEU A 5 -6.23 11.84 -11.77
CA LEU A 5 -7.55 12.14 -11.23
C LEU A 5 -7.58 13.46 -10.41
N ARG A 6 -6.53 14.29 -10.51
CA ARG A 6 -6.38 15.57 -9.78
C ARG A 6 -6.39 15.44 -8.25
N ILE A 7 -6.06 14.26 -7.72
CA ILE A 7 -5.83 14.08 -6.27
C ILE A 7 -4.52 14.79 -5.91
N PRO A 8 -4.43 15.49 -4.76
CA PRO A 8 -3.19 16.09 -4.28
C PRO A 8 -2.03 15.10 -4.31
N TYR A 9 -0.88 15.56 -4.80
CA TYR A 9 0.29 14.71 -5.00
C TYR A 9 0.76 14.04 -3.70
N ASP A 10 0.69 14.74 -2.57
CA ASP A 10 1.12 14.20 -1.28
C ASP A 10 0.32 12.96 -0.87
N ILE A 11 -0.98 12.92 -1.21
CA ILE A 11 -1.83 11.76 -0.98
C ILE A 11 -1.45 10.61 -1.92
N CYS A 12 -1.18 10.91 -3.20
CA CYS A 12 -0.73 9.93 -4.17
C CYS A 12 0.62 9.31 -3.77
N PHE A 13 1.52 10.15 -3.26
CA PHE A 13 2.81 9.76 -2.74
C PHE A 13 2.68 8.89 -1.49
N ALA A 14 1.91 9.33 -0.49
CA ALA A 14 1.67 8.58 0.73
C ALA A 14 1.05 7.21 0.44
N PHE A 15 0.08 7.14 -0.47
CA PHE A 15 -0.52 5.89 -0.90
C PHE A 15 0.49 4.96 -1.59
N THR A 16 1.29 5.48 -2.50
CA THR A 16 2.31 4.70 -3.22
C THR A 16 3.39 4.18 -2.27
N ALA A 17 3.83 5.01 -1.32
CA ALA A 17 4.77 4.62 -0.28
C ALA A 17 4.17 3.53 0.63
N ALA A 18 2.91 3.68 1.06
CA ALA A 18 2.22 2.68 1.85
C ALA A 18 2.14 1.32 1.12
N MET A 19 1.73 1.31 -0.15
CA MET A 19 1.68 0.09 -0.97
C MET A 19 3.04 -0.60 -1.09
N ARG A 20 4.13 0.18 -1.16
CA ARG A 20 5.50 -0.35 -1.17
C ARG A 20 5.91 -0.92 0.18
N PHE A 21 5.48 -0.33 1.29
CA PHE A 21 5.87 -0.77 2.64
C PHE A 21 5.02 -1.92 3.19
N VAL A 22 3.80 -2.13 2.68
CA VAL A 22 2.93 -3.23 3.13
C VAL A 22 3.64 -4.60 3.10
N PRO A 23 4.32 -5.00 2.01
CA PRO A 23 5.07 -6.26 1.98
C PRO A 23 6.18 -6.33 3.04
N ASP A 24 6.95 -5.25 3.19
CA ASP A 24 8.05 -5.20 4.16
C ASP A 24 7.55 -5.28 5.61
N ILE A 25 6.46 -4.57 5.93
CA ILE A 25 5.82 -4.58 7.24
C ILE A 25 5.30 -5.98 7.56
N ALA A 26 4.76 -6.70 6.57
CA ALA A 26 4.31 -8.07 6.76
C ALA A 26 5.46 -9.02 7.10
N LEU A 27 6.60 -8.89 6.41
CA LEU A 27 7.81 -9.67 6.70
C LEU A 27 8.38 -9.35 8.09
N GLU A 28 8.38 -8.06 8.47
CA GLU A 28 8.86 -7.62 9.77
C GLU A 28 7.94 -8.11 10.90
N ALA A 29 6.63 -8.06 10.71
CA ALA A 29 5.65 -8.61 11.64
C ALA A 29 5.85 -10.12 11.83
N GLN A 30 6.10 -10.86 10.75
CA GLN A 30 6.41 -12.28 10.81
C GLN A 30 7.70 -12.56 11.59
N SER A 31 8.77 -11.80 11.32
CA SER A 31 10.04 -11.92 12.04
C SER A 31 9.89 -11.65 13.54
N ILE A 32 9.14 -10.60 13.92
CA ILE A 32 8.85 -10.28 15.31
C ILE A 32 8.02 -11.40 15.95
N MET A 33 7.02 -11.93 15.24
CA MET A 33 6.19 -13.02 15.73
C MET A 33 7.02 -14.28 16.01
N ASP A 34 7.93 -14.64 15.11
CA ASP A 34 8.81 -15.82 15.29
C ASP A 34 9.81 -15.62 16.44
N ALA A 35 10.33 -14.41 16.62
CA ALA A 35 11.17 -14.05 17.76
C ALA A 35 10.41 -14.16 19.09
N GLN A 36 9.16 -13.72 19.15
CA GLN A 36 8.34 -13.81 20.36
C GLN A 36 7.90 -15.26 20.65
N LYS A 37 7.56 -16.05 19.62
CA LYS A 37 7.31 -17.49 19.77
C LYS A 37 8.52 -18.21 20.34
N SER A 38 9.73 -17.86 19.88
CA SER A 38 11.00 -18.40 20.41
C SER A 38 11.24 -18.04 21.88
N ARG A 39 10.68 -16.92 22.35
CA ARG A 39 10.68 -16.50 23.77
C ARG A 39 9.55 -17.12 24.59
N GLY A 40 8.80 -18.07 24.02
CA GLY A 40 7.72 -18.79 24.70
C GLY A 40 6.35 -18.11 24.62
N LEU A 41 6.16 -17.10 23.76
CA LEU A 41 4.85 -16.48 23.56
C LEU A 41 3.91 -17.40 22.76
N GLU A 42 2.94 -18.02 23.45
CA GLU A 42 1.90 -18.84 22.82
C GLU A 42 0.69 -18.00 22.40
N LEU A 43 0.65 -17.58 21.14
CA LEU A 43 -0.41 -16.73 20.57
C LEU A 43 -1.78 -17.44 20.41
N GLU A 44 -1.78 -18.76 20.29
CA GLU A 44 -2.98 -19.54 19.99
C GLU A 44 -3.75 -19.99 21.24
N ARG A 45 -3.13 -19.96 22.42
CA ARG A 45 -3.78 -20.35 23.69
C ARG A 45 -4.41 -19.17 24.41
N GLY A 46 -5.51 -19.43 25.12
CA GLY A 46 -6.19 -18.46 25.97
C GLY A 46 -7.48 -17.88 25.37
N GLY A 47 -8.20 -17.11 26.18
CA GLY A 47 -9.45 -16.43 25.79
C GLY A 47 -9.20 -15.22 24.88
N PHE A 48 -10.28 -14.62 24.35
CA PHE A 48 -10.20 -13.47 23.42
C PHE A 48 -9.39 -12.29 23.97
N ILE A 49 -9.64 -11.90 25.22
CA ILE A 49 -8.93 -10.80 25.90
C ILE A 49 -7.44 -11.12 26.08
N GLU A 50 -7.12 -12.37 26.40
CA GLU A 50 -5.75 -12.81 26.60
C GLU A 50 -4.97 -12.80 25.29
N ARG A 51 -5.59 -13.21 24.18
CA ARG A 51 -5.01 -13.13 22.84
C ARG A 51 -4.68 -11.69 22.44
N ILE A 52 -5.57 -10.73 22.68
CA ILE A 52 -5.29 -9.31 22.41
C ILE A 52 -4.08 -8.83 23.20
N ARG A 53 -3.99 -9.17 24.50
CA ARG A 53 -2.84 -8.81 25.33
C ARG A 53 -1.55 -9.44 24.81
N LYS A 54 -1.60 -10.68 24.31
CA LYS A 54 -0.47 -11.38 23.70
C LYS A 54 -0.04 -10.80 22.35
N THR A 55 -0.87 -9.97 21.70
CA THR A 55 -0.49 -9.28 20.46
C THR A 55 0.34 -8.01 20.72
N LEU A 56 0.24 -7.40 21.91
CA LEU A 56 0.99 -6.17 22.26
C LEU A 56 2.52 -6.30 22.09
N PRO A 57 3.18 -7.40 22.52
CA PRO A 57 4.63 -7.59 22.30
C PRO A 57 5.06 -7.66 20.83
N ILE A 58 4.12 -7.84 19.90
CA ILE A 58 4.36 -7.82 18.46
C ILE A 58 4.08 -6.42 17.90
N LEU A 59 2.95 -5.81 18.29
CA LEU A 59 2.54 -4.50 17.82
C LEU A 59 3.51 -3.40 18.21
N VAL A 60 3.93 -3.35 19.47
CA VAL A 60 4.77 -2.25 19.97
C VAL A 60 6.10 -2.15 19.20
N PRO A 61 6.88 -3.24 19.03
CA PRO A 61 8.08 -3.19 18.19
C PRO A 61 7.79 -2.83 16.73
N LEU A 62 6.72 -3.36 16.13
CA LEU A 62 6.35 -3.08 14.75
C LEU A 62 6.03 -1.59 14.53
N PHE A 63 5.33 -0.96 15.48
CA PHE A 63 5.06 0.48 15.45
C PHE A 63 6.35 1.30 15.56
N ILE A 64 7.22 0.99 16.52
CA ILE A 64 8.50 1.70 16.70
C ILE A 64 9.32 1.63 15.40
N ARG A 65 9.41 0.45 14.79
CA ARG A 65 10.12 0.24 13.52
C ARG A 65 9.49 1.02 12.36
N SER A 66 8.16 1.05 12.30
CA SER A 66 7.43 1.82 11.28
C SER A 66 7.68 3.33 11.41
N PHE A 67 7.72 3.86 12.64
CA PHE A 67 8.07 5.26 12.89
C PHE A 67 9.51 5.58 12.51
N GLN A 68 10.47 4.73 12.90
CA GLN A 68 11.88 4.90 12.52
C GLN A 68 12.03 4.94 11.00
N ARG A 69 11.41 4.00 10.29
CA ARG A 69 11.42 3.95 8.83
C ARG A 69 10.84 5.22 8.20
N SER A 70 9.77 5.78 8.77
CA SER A 70 9.19 7.04 8.28
C SER A 70 10.17 8.21 8.42
N LEU A 71 10.93 8.26 9.51
CA LEU A 71 11.94 9.29 9.73
C LEU A 71 13.12 9.13 8.77
N GLU A 72 13.63 7.90 8.63
CA GLU A 72 14.69 7.57 7.67
C GLU A 72 14.29 7.91 6.23
N LEU A 73 13.03 7.63 5.85
CA LEU A 73 12.51 8.00 4.55
C LEU A 73 12.47 9.52 4.37
N ALA A 74 11.99 10.26 5.37
CA ALA A 74 11.93 11.72 5.30
C ALA A 74 13.33 12.33 5.16
N GLU A 75 14.29 11.86 5.95
CA GLU A 75 15.69 12.30 5.87
C GLU A 75 16.31 11.98 4.51
N ALA A 76 16.09 10.77 3.99
CA ALA A 76 16.57 10.38 2.67
C ALA A 76 15.92 11.20 1.53
N MET A 77 14.66 11.60 1.69
CA MET A 77 13.97 12.48 0.75
C MET A 77 14.53 13.90 0.79
N GLU A 78 14.76 14.45 1.97
CA GLU A 78 15.37 15.77 2.15
C GLU A 78 16.79 15.82 1.57
N SER A 79 17.59 14.78 1.81
CA SER A 79 18.93 14.60 1.22
C SER A 79 18.91 14.61 -0.32
N ARG A 80 17.81 14.14 -0.93
CA ARG A 80 17.59 14.17 -2.39
C ARG A 80 16.89 15.44 -2.89
N ALA A 81 16.83 16.49 -2.07
CA ALA A 81 16.15 17.75 -2.37
C ALA A 81 14.67 17.58 -2.78
N TYR A 82 13.99 16.59 -2.19
CA TYR A 82 12.57 16.36 -2.45
C TYR A 82 11.76 17.58 -2.00
N GLY A 83 10.95 18.13 -2.90
CA GLY A 83 10.17 19.34 -2.65
C GLY A 83 10.89 20.67 -2.95
N ALA A 84 12.15 20.65 -3.42
CA ALA A 84 12.89 21.86 -3.78
C ALA A 84 12.37 22.58 -5.04
N ILE A 85 11.57 21.90 -5.88
CA ILE A 85 11.02 22.43 -7.13
C ILE A 85 9.49 22.35 -7.08
N GLU A 86 8.80 23.47 -7.38
CA GLU A 86 7.33 23.53 -7.40
C GLU A 86 6.71 22.64 -8.49
N LYS A 87 7.32 22.63 -9.69
CA LYS A 87 6.85 21.84 -10.82
C LYS A 87 7.56 20.49 -10.89
N ARG A 88 6.94 19.45 -10.32
CA ARG A 88 7.46 18.07 -10.35
C ARG A 88 7.39 17.46 -11.74
N THR A 89 8.36 16.60 -12.06
CA THR A 89 8.36 15.76 -13.25
C THR A 89 8.06 14.30 -12.86
N SER A 90 7.36 13.56 -13.72
CA SER A 90 7.13 12.13 -13.52
C SER A 90 8.10 11.32 -14.38
N LEU A 91 8.82 10.38 -13.76
CA LEU A 91 9.72 9.47 -14.46
C LEU A 91 8.94 8.40 -15.26
N TYR A 92 7.78 7.99 -14.75
CA TYR A 92 6.94 6.97 -15.35
C TYR A 92 5.60 7.57 -15.77
N GLU A 93 5.45 7.80 -17.06
CA GLU A 93 4.19 8.23 -17.65
C GLU A 93 3.38 7.03 -18.12
N LEU A 94 2.16 6.91 -17.60
CA LEU A 94 1.22 5.86 -18.05
C LEU A 94 0.75 6.19 -19.47
N LYS A 95 1.21 5.42 -20.47
CA LYS A 95 0.80 5.50 -21.87
C LYS A 95 -0.17 4.35 -22.18
N MET A 96 -1.30 4.66 -22.82
CA MET A 96 -2.25 3.64 -23.26
C MET A 96 -1.63 2.81 -24.38
N ALA A 97 -1.60 1.50 -24.20
CA ALA A 97 -1.19 0.56 -25.23
C ALA A 97 -2.33 0.32 -26.23
N ARG A 98 -2.00 -0.17 -27.43
CA ARG A 98 -3.01 -0.54 -28.44
C ARG A 98 -4.02 -1.56 -27.89
N ASN A 99 -3.56 -2.46 -27.04
CA ASN A 99 -4.41 -3.46 -26.39
C ASN A 99 -5.45 -2.81 -25.47
N ASP A 100 -5.10 -1.72 -24.77
CA ASP A 100 -6.03 -1.02 -23.88
C ASP A 100 -7.21 -0.45 -24.67
N TYR A 101 -6.96 0.09 -25.87
CA TYR A 101 -8.02 0.55 -26.76
C TYR A 101 -8.91 -0.59 -27.28
N VAL A 102 -8.32 -1.75 -27.64
CA VAL A 102 -9.09 -2.92 -28.08
C VAL A 102 -10.00 -3.42 -26.96
N PHE A 103 -9.48 -3.56 -25.74
CA PHE A 103 -10.27 -3.95 -24.57
C PHE A 103 -11.36 -2.93 -24.24
N MET A 104 -11.06 -1.63 -24.35
CA MET A 104 -12.04 -0.57 -24.11
C MET A 104 -13.20 -0.66 -25.11
N ILE A 105 -12.91 -0.83 -26.41
CA ILE A 105 -13.95 -0.97 -27.44
C ILE A 105 -14.78 -2.25 -27.20
N LEU A 106 -14.14 -3.39 -26.94
CA LEU A 106 -14.82 -4.66 -26.73
C LEU A 106 -15.72 -4.63 -25.49
N SER A 107 -15.28 -3.98 -24.40
CA SER A 107 -16.12 -3.80 -23.20
C SER A 107 -17.35 -2.92 -23.46
N ILE A 108 -17.22 -1.85 -24.25
CA ILE A 108 -18.36 -1.00 -24.65
C ILE A 108 -19.34 -1.78 -25.53
N ILE A 109 -18.84 -2.59 -26.47
CA ILE A 109 -19.69 -3.43 -27.33
C ILE A 109 -20.46 -4.45 -26.49
N LEU A 110 -19.80 -5.11 -25.53
CA LEU A 110 -20.46 -6.07 -24.65
C LEU A 110 -21.53 -5.41 -23.77
N LEU A 111 -21.24 -4.22 -23.22
CA LEU A 111 -22.15 -3.48 -22.37
C LEU A 111 -23.37 -2.95 -23.15
N THR A 112 -23.18 -2.51 -24.39
CA THR A 112 -24.29 -2.10 -25.27
C THR A 112 -25.11 -3.29 -25.75
N ALA A 113 -24.47 -4.42 -26.09
CA ALA A 113 -25.18 -5.65 -26.45
C ALA A 113 -26.06 -6.16 -25.30
N THR A 114 -25.55 -6.14 -24.05
CA THR A 114 -26.33 -6.54 -22.87
C THR A 114 -27.48 -5.58 -22.54
N LEU A 115 -27.35 -4.27 -22.78
CA LEU A 115 -28.45 -3.31 -22.61
C LEU A 115 -29.51 -3.41 -23.72
N LEU A 116 -29.10 -3.73 -24.96
CA LEU A 116 -30.00 -3.90 -26.11
C LEU A 116 -30.76 -5.22 -26.08
N ILE A 117 -30.16 -6.27 -25.49
CA ILE A 117 -30.87 -7.46 -25.05
C ILE A 117 -31.68 -7.05 -23.82
N LYS A 118 -32.80 -6.38 -24.08
CA LYS A 118 -33.78 -5.96 -23.08
C LYS A 118 -34.07 -7.15 -22.15
N PRO A 119 -33.98 -7.01 -20.81
CA PRO A 119 -34.43 -8.06 -19.92
C PRO A 119 -35.94 -8.29 -20.17
N PRO A 120 -36.44 -9.54 -20.13
CA PRO A 120 -37.87 -9.80 -20.20
C PRO A 120 -38.64 -9.01 -19.13
#